data_AF-A0A117N1Z5-F1
#
_entry.id   AF-A0A117N1Z5-F1
#
_cell.length_a   1.000
_cell.length_b   1.000
_cell.length_c   1.000
_cell.angle_alpha   90.00
_cell.angle_beta   90.00
_cell.angle_gamma   90.00
#
_symmetry.space_group_name_H-M   'P 1'
#
loop_
_entity.id
_entity.type
_entity.pdbx_description
1 polymer ?
#
loop_
_entity_poly.entity_id
_entity_poly.type
_entity_poly.pdbx_seq_one_letter_code
_entity_poly.pdbx_strand_id
1 'polypeptide(L)'
;MQVCHAPGQGWEPTEAREFVLDVGVAALANDAFDCALSELIIDKSLDLVICRLPRKFALKVHEFFNSEVERPRRMTVPSVANPDLEVLFDNKARWNLPDFRRHGFHNLHTTMRYAMSLRAPRILPLRKEIDWTVGERPEVARYLAMPHFSAFIAVRDDRILYEAYAPDFGPDRPHPIMSITKTTINLMLGRCVSDGLIDLDRPVKDYLPEIGTGYAEATVKATADMNVANDYTEDYTDANSTVFDLEAALGWRLPREGQKEETTHSFLCGITGSDLTNRSGEVLYKSANSEVLRWIIERASGRPLRDWLIEIVEAAGIEGCFHIACDREGVPGSAFLTARDLARYGLLFARKGEGIGGRRVGDAASSNTRAVIQALPGRSRAIAQDIAAR
;
A
#
# COMPACT_ATOMS: atom_id res chain seq x y z
N MET A 1 -17.00 -33.66 4.18
CA MET A 1 -17.33 -34.71 3.20
C MET A 1 -18.22 -34.09 2.13
N GLN A 2 -17.71 -33.94 0.91
CA GLN A 2 -18.53 -33.53 -0.24
C GLN A 2 -18.83 -34.80 -1.01
N VAL A 3 -20.10 -35.20 -1.08
CA VAL A 3 -20.53 -36.30 -1.94
C VAL A 3 -20.79 -35.68 -3.31
N CYS A 4 -19.90 -35.92 -4.27
CA CYS A 4 -20.13 -35.48 -5.64
C CYS A 4 -21.23 -36.35 -6.25
N HIS A 5 -22.33 -35.74 -6.67
CA HIS A 5 -23.37 -36.38 -7.49
C HIS A 5 -23.46 -35.68 -8.84
N ALA A 6 -23.59 -36.45 -9.91
CA ALA A 6 -24.16 -35.93 -11.15
C ALA A 6 -25.66 -35.66 -10.91
N PRO A 7 -26.22 -34.50 -11.32
CA PRO A 7 -27.62 -34.19 -11.05
C PRO A 7 -28.53 -35.04 -11.95
N GLY A 8 -29.49 -35.76 -11.34
CA GLY A 8 -30.70 -36.21 -12.06
C GLY A 8 -31.00 -37.70 -12.17
N GLN A 9 -30.39 -38.61 -11.40
CA GLN A 9 -30.80 -40.03 -11.39
C GLN A 9 -31.26 -40.51 -10.01
N GLY A 10 -32.42 -41.17 -10.01
CA GLY A 10 -33.04 -41.79 -8.85
C GLY A 10 -32.26 -42.99 -8.33
N TRP A 11 -32.47 -43.28 -7.05
CA TRP A 11 -31.79 -44.25 -6.20
C TRP A 11 -32.11 -45.71 -6.56
N GLU A 12 -31.09 -46.57 -6.74
CA GLU A 12 -31.22 -48.04 -6.78
C GLU A 12 -30.12 -48.70 -5.91
N PRO A 13 -30.38 -49.84 -5.19
CA PRO A 13 -29.64 -50.22 -3.99
C PRO A 13 -28.42 -51.15 -4.18
N THR A 14 -27.83 -51.26 -5.37
CA THR A 14 -26.98 -52.42 -5.74
C THR A 14 -25.49 -52.17 -6.02
N GLU A 15 -24.95 -50.94 -6.01
CA GLU A 15 -23.55 -50.68 -6.41
C GLU A 15 -22.61 -50.15 -5.31
N ALA A 16 -21.30 -50.42 -5.44
CA ALA A 16 -20.22 -49.96 -4.55
C ALA A 16 -20.02 -48.43 -4.65
N ARG A 17 -19.61 -47.78 -3.56
CA ARG A 17 -19.52 -46.31 -3.47
C ARG A 17 -18.07 -45.83 -3.29
N GLU A 18 -17.76 -44.71 -3.95
CA GLU A 18 -16.52 -43.95 -3.76
C GLU A 18 -16.78 -42.79 -2.81
N PHE A 19 -15.86 -42.59 -1.86
CA PHE A 19 -15.90 -41.51 -0.89
C PHE A 19 -14.64 -40.67 -1.00
N VAL A 20 -14.81 -39.36 -1.06
CA VAL A 20 -13.72 -38.38 -1.00
C VAL A 20 -13.57 -37.95 0.46
N LEU A 21 -12.46 -38.34 1.07
CA LEU A 21 -12.13 -38.05 2.46
C LEU A 21 -10.88 -37.17 2.54
N ASP A 22 -10.85 -36.30 3.54
CA ASP A 22 -9.64 -35.62 3.99
C ASP A 22 -8.66 -36.66 4.58
N VAL A 23 -7.35 -36.48 4.34
CA VAL A 23 -6.31 -37.43 4.75
C VAL A 23 -6.34 -37.72 6.26
N GLY A 24 -6.58 -36.70 7.10
CA GLY A 24 -6.66 -36.87 8.55
C GLY A 24 -7.87 -37.70 9.00
N VAL A 25 -8.96 -37.60 8.25
CA VAL A 25 -10.20 -38.36 8.49
C VAL A 25 -10.05 -39.81 8.01
N ALA A 26 -9.34 -40.04 6.91
CA ALA A 26 -9.05 -41.38 6.40
C ALA A 26 -8.17 -42.18 7.36
N ALA A 27 -7.18 -41.54 8.01
CA ALA A 27 -6.33 -42.17 9.01
C ALA A 27 -7.14 -42.65 10.24
N LEU A 28 -8.03 -41.79 10.76
CA LEU A 28 -8.93 -42.14 11.87
C LEU A 28 -9.89 -43.29 11.53
N ALA A 29 -10.39 -43.33 10.29
CA ALA A 29 -11.27 -44.41 9.84
C ALA A 29 -10.53 -45.75 9.69
N ASN A 30 -9.26 -45.73 9.30
CA ASN A 30 -8.45 -46.94 9.15
C ASN A 30 -8.20 -47.62 10.52
N ASP A 31 -7.86 -46.82 11.54
CA ASP A 31 -7.65 -47.31 12.91
C ASP A 31 -8.95 -47.82 13.57
N ALA A 32 -10.10 -47.22 13.23
CA ALA A 32 -11.38 -47.57 13.85
C ALA A 32 -12.07 -48.81 13.25
N PHE A 33 -11.78 -49.16 11.99
CA PHE A 33 -12.56 -50.17 11.25
C PHE A 33 -11.76 -51.39 10.76
N ASP A 34 -10.44 -51.43 11.00
CA ASP A 34 -9.55 -52.56 10.68
C ASP A 34 -9.80 -53.09 9.25
N CYS A 35 -9.99 -52.16 8.32
CA CYS A 35 -10.41 -52.45 6.95
C CYS A 35 -9.18 -52.53 6.04
N ALA A 36 -8.98 -53.68 5.40
CA ALA A 36 -8.13 -53.76 4.22
C ALA A 36 -8.74 -52.88 3.11
N LEU A 37 -8.31 -51.61 3.06
CA LEU A 37 -8.60 -50.69 1.97
C LEU A 37 -8.09 -51.32 0.68
N SER A 38 -9.00 -51.77 -0.19
CA SER A 38 -8.62 -52.53 -1.39
C SER A 38 -8.05 -51.63 -2.49
N GLU A 39 -8.41 -50.34 -2.53
CA GLU A 39 -7.84 -49.35 -3.45
C GLU A 39 -7.81 -47.97 -2.79
N LEU A 40 -6.61 -47.39 -2.70
CA LEU A 40 -6.36 -46.06 -2.14
C LEU A 40 -5.75 -45.20 -3.26
N ILE A 41 -6.50 -44.21 -3.76
CA ILE A 41 -5.95 -43.22 -4.69
C ILE A 41 -5.66 -41.96 -3.88
N ILE A 42 -4.38 -41.63 -3.71
CA ILE A 42 -3.91 -40.42 -3.02
C ILE A 42 -3.60 -39.36 -4.08
N ASP A 43 -4.37 -38.28 -4.10
CA ASP A 43 -3.99 -37.07 -4.84
C ASP A 43 -3.27 -36.10 -3.89
N LYS A 44 -1.94 -36.08 -3.97
CA LYS A 44 -1.08 -35.25 -3.12
C LYS A 44 -1.18 -33.76 -3.42
N SER A 45 -1.85 -33.36 -4.51
CA SER A 45 -2.02 -31.94 -4.86
C SER A 45 -3.24 -31.31 -4.18
N LEU A 46 -4.14 -32.13 -3.64
CA LEU A 46 -5.42 -31.68 -3.06
C LEU A 46 -5.63 -32.12 -1.60
N ASP A 47 -4.67 -32.80 -0.97
CA ASP A 47 -4.81 -33.44 0.36
C ASP A 47 -6.11 -34.27 0.48
N LEU A 48 -6.42 -35.03 -0.58
CA LEU A 48 -7.63 -35.84 -0.67
C LEU A 48 -7.29 -37.31 -0.96
N VAL A 49 -8.02 -38.20 -0.30
CA VAL A 49 -7.97 -39.65 -0.52
C VAL A 49 -9.33 -40.12 -0.99
N ILE A 50 -9.35 -40.84 -2.11
CA ILE A 50 -10.55 -41.52 -2.61
C ILE A 50 -10.48 -42.98 -2.17
N CYS A 51 -11.44 -43.39 -1.34
CA CYS A 51 -11.55 -44.77 -0.86
C CYS A 51 -12.81 -45.44 -1.42
N ARG A 52 -12.65 -46.67 -1.93
CA ARG A 52 -13.78 -47.54 -2.29
C ARG A 52 -14.06 -48.49 -1.14
N LEU A 53 -15.24 -48.37 -0.52
CA LEU A 53 -15.60 -49.17 0.67
C LEU A 53 -16.70 -50.21 0.35
N PRO A 54 -16.60 -51.44 0.87
CA PRO A 54 -17.69 -52.41 0.80
C PRO A 54 -18.97 -51.88 1.48
N ARG A 55 -20.15 -52.15 0.91
CA ARG A 55 -21.45 -51.60 1.34
C ARG A 55 -21.75 -51.68 2.84
N LYS A 56 -21.34 -52.77 3.51
CA LYS A 56 -21.56 -52.98 4.95
C LYS A 56 -20.76 -51.99 5.83
N PHE A 57 -19.65 -51.46 5.32
CA PHE A 57 -18.83 -50.46 5.99
C PHE A 57 -19.26 -49.04 5.67
N ALA A 58 -19.77 -48.77 4.45
CA ALA A 58 -20.30 -47.46 4.09
C ALA A 58 -21.43 -46.98 5.01
N LEU A 59 -22.31 -47.89 5.44
CA LEU A 59 -23.37 -47.59 6.41
C LEU A 59 -22.83 -47.31 7.81
N LYS A 60 -21.87 -48.12 8.30
CA LYS A 60 -21.22 -47.89 9.60
C LYS A 60 -20.41 -46.60 9.64
N VAL A 61 -19.73 -46.24 8.56
CA VAL A 61 -18.98 -44.98 8.43
C VAL A 61 -19.96 -43.80 8.42
N HIS A 62 -21.06 -43.91 7.66
CA HIS A 62 -22.11 -42.89 7.66
C HIS A 62 -22.77 -42.72 9.04
N GLU A 63 -23.05 -43.81 9.75
CA GLU A 63 -23.58 -43.79 11.13
C GLU A 63 -22.54 -43.27 12.13
N PHE A 64 -21.26 -43.62 12.01
CA PHE A 64 -20.19 -43.11 12.88
C PHE A 64 -20.03 -41.59 12.73
N PHE A 65 -20.06 -41.06 11.51
CA PHE A 65 -19.94 -39.62 11.26
C PHE A 65 -21.23 -38.82 11.48
N ASN A 66 -22.41 -39.46 11.40
CA ASN A 66 -23.71 -38.82 11.69
C ASN A 66 -24.23 -39.10 13.10
N SER A 67 -23.62 -40.01 13.86
CA SER A 67 -23.82 -40.08 15.30
C SER A 67 -23.39 -38.75 15.90
N GLU A 68 -24.15 -38.26 16.87
CA GLU A 68 -23.85 -37.03 17.61
C GLU A 68 -22.58 -37.21 18.47
N VAL A 69 -21.45 -37.48 17.84
CA VAL A 69 -20.15 -37.14 18.41
C VAL A 69 -20.21 -35.64 18.58
N GLU A 70 -20.30 -35.18 19.83
CA GLU A 70 -20.14 -33.78 20.21
C GLU A 70 -18.96 -33.24 19.39
N ARG A 71 -19.25 -32.44 18.35
CA ARG A 71 -18.20 -31.75 17.63
C ARG A 71 -17.45 -30.99 18.72
N PRO A 72 -16.13 -31.20 18.88
CA PRO A 72 -15.39 -30.56 19.96
C PRO A 72 -15.77 -29.09 19.94
N ARG A 73 -16.35 -28.59 21.04
CA ARG A 73 -16.68 -27.17 21.18
C ARG A 73 -15.47 -26.43 20.66
N ARG A 74 -15.61 -25.70 19.55
CA ARG A 74 -14.50 -24.89 19.03
C ARG A 74 -14.06 -24.04 20.21
N MET A 75 -12.90 -24.40 20.79
CA MET A 75 -12.30 -23.59 21.82
C MET A 75 -11.91 -22.30 21.12
N THR A 76 -12.77 -21.30 21.22
CA THR A 76 -12.44 -19.97 20.73
C THR A 76 -11.42 -19.41 21.70
N VAL A 77 -10.14 -19.40 21.28
CA VAL A 77 -9.11 -18.69 22.01
C VAL A 77 -9.48 -17.20 21.96
N PRO A 78 -9.59 -16.51 23.11
CA PRO A 78 -9.89 -15.08 23.10
C PRO A 78 -8.84 -14.30 22.29
N SER A 79 -9.30 -13.37 21.47
CA SER A 79 -8.44 -12.44 20.73
C SER A 79 -8.95 -11.01 20.93
N VAL A 80 -8.03 -10.06 20.96
CA VAL A 80 -8.34 -8.62 20.96
C VAL A 80 -7.77 -7.98 19.70
N ALA A 81 -8.30 -6.83 19.30
CA ALA A 81 -7.75 -6.03 18.21
C ALA A 81 -6.30 -5.60 18.52
N ASN A 82 -5.48 -5.39 17.48
CA ASN A 82 -4.16 -4.83 17.68
C ASN A 82 -4.31 -3.37 18.18
N PRO A 83 -3.83 -3.02 19.38
CA PRO A 83 -4.09 -1.72 19.98
C PRO A 83 -3.57 -0.53 19.19
N ASP A 84 -2.52 -0.69 18.38
CA ASP A 84 -1.95 0.42 17.62
C ASP A 84 -2.82 0.77 16.39
N LEU A 85 -3.50 -0.23 15.83
CA LEU A 85 -4.28 -0.14 14.59
C LEU A 85 -5.78 0.02 14.83
N GLU A 86 -6.23 -0.28 16.05
CA GLU A 86 -7.61 -0.14 16.46
C GLU A 86 -8.08 1.32 16.32
N VAL A 87 -9.25 1.50 15.71
CA VAL A 87 -9.92 2.78 15.60
C VAL A 87 -10.64 3.07 16.91
N LEU A 88 -10.26 4.18 17.56
CA LEU A 88 -10.74 4.54 18.88
C LEU A 88 -11.61 5.81 18.79
N PHE A 89 -11.11 6.93 19.30
CA PHE A 89 -11.83 8.20 19.35
C PHE A 89 -11.78 8.92 18.00
N ASP A 90 -12.90 9.57 17.62
CA ASP A 90 -13.00 10.46 16.46
C ASP A 90 -12.56 9.80 15.14
N ASN A 91 -12.89 8.51 14.98
CA ASN A 91 -12.51 7.65 13.85
C ASN A 91 -10.99 7.62 13.56
N LYS A 92 -10.15 7.81 14.58
CA LYS A 92 -8.68 7.74 14.45
C LYS A 92 -8.14 6.46 15.06
N ALA A 93 -7.18 5.86 14.36
CA ALA A 93 -6.38 4.78 14.93
C ALA A 93 -5.54 5.30 16.09
N ARG A 94 -5.27 4.45 17.08
CA ARG A 94 -4.51 4.83 18.29
C ARG A 94 -3.21 5.55 17.94
N TRP A 95 -2.45 5.06 16.95
CA TRP A 95 -1.17 5.65 16.56
C TRP A 95 -1.28 7.14 16.15
N ASN A 96 -2.46 7.64 15.75
CA ASN A 96 -2.66 9.03 15.31
C ASN A 96 -3.38 9.94 16.35
N LEU A 97 -3.78 9.37 17.50
CA LEU A 97 -4.36 10.15 18.60
C LEU A 97 -3.30 11.04 19.26
N PRO A 98 -3.65 12.24 19.77
CA PRO A 98 -2.70 13.24 20.25
C PRO A 98 -1.58 12.70 21.17
N ASP A 99 -1.93 11.88 22.17
CA ASP A 99 -0.99 11.35 23.16
C ASP A 99 -0.03 10.28 22.59
N PHE A 100 -0.42 9.63 21.50
CA PHE A 100 0.36 8.56 20.87
C PHE A 100 1.02 9.03 19.57
N ARG A 101 0.58 10.15 18.99
CA ARG A 101 0.93 10.60 17.63
C ARG A 101 2.42 10.69 17.38
N ARG A 102 3.19 11.23 18.33
CA ARG A 102 4.65 11.34 18.21
C ARG A 102 5.30 9.97 18.10
N HIS A 103 4.93 9.06 19.00
CA HIS A 103 5.40 7.68 18.97
C HIS A 103 4.92 6.95 17.70
N GLY A 104 3.66 7.14 17.31
CA GLY A 104 3.07 6.56 16.12
C GLY A 104 3.85 6.95 14.86
N PHE A 105 4.02 8.24 14.59
CA PHE A 105 4.79 8.70 13.43
C PHE A 105 6.25 8.25 13.45
N HIS A 106 6.90 8.20 14.62
CA HIS A 106 8.30 7.73 14.73
C HIS A 106 8.48 6.22 14.53
N ASN A 107 7.39 5.43 14.54
CA ASN A 107 7.43 3.97 14.41
C ASN A 107 6.47 3.43 13.34
N LEU A 108 5.89 4.32 12.52
CA LEU A 108 4.78 3.95 11.63
C LEU A 108 5.20 2.88 10.60
N HIS A 109 6.46 2.89 10.16
CA HIS A 109 7.06 1.86 9.31
C HIS A 109 6.99 0.42 9.85
N THR A 110 6.83 0.24 11.17
CA THR A 110 6.60 -1.07 11.83
C THR A 110 5.18 -1.25 12.36
N THR A 111 4.38 -0.19 12.41
CA THR A 111 2.98 -0.23 12.85
C THR A 111 2.04 -0.67 11.73
N MET A 112 2.33 -0.28 10.49
CA MET A 112 1.50 -0.58 9.32
C MET A 112 1.32 -2.09 9.13
N ARG A 113 0.10 -2.52 8.79
CA ARG A 113 -0.24 -3.96 8.73
C ARG A 113 0.54 -4.73 7.69
N TYR A 114 0.76 -4.12 6.53
CA TYR A 114 1.50 -4.69 5.42
C TYR A 114 2.57 -3.68 5.00
N ALA A 115 3.77 -4.18 4.74
CA ALA A 115 4.87 -3.34 4.31
C ALA A 115 5.88 -4.17 3.52
N MET A 116 6.63 -3.49 2.65
CA MET A 116 7.84 -4.03 2.05
C MET A 116 9.02 -3.09 2.28
N SER A 117 10.22 -3.62 2.07
CA SER A 117 11.48 -2.98 2.41
C SER A 117 12.47 -3.19 1.28
N LEU A 118 13.01 -2.10 0.72
CA LEU A 118 13.95 -2.12 -0.40
C LEU A 118 15.29 -1.51 0.02
N ARG A 119 16.39 -2.06 -0.48
CA ARG A 119 17.75 -1.53 -0.24
C ARG A 119 18.46 -1.36 -1.57
N ALA A 120 19.18 -0.24 -1.73
CA ALA A 120 20.03 -0.06 -2.89
C ALA A 120 21.31 -0.92 -2.76
N PRO A 121 21.83 -1.50 -3.87
CA PRO A 121 23.10 -2.22 -3.85
C PRO A 121 24.31 -1.28 -3.79
N ARG A 122 24.11 0.00 -4.13
CA ARG A 122 25.12 1.07 -4.13
C ARG A 122 24.48 2.31 -3.51
N ILE A 123 25.27 3.09 -2.78
CA ILE A 123 24.78 4.28 -2.09
C ILE A 123 25.36 5.56 -2.68
N LEU A 124 24.64 6.68 -2.54
CA LEU A 124 25.20 8.02 -2.68
C LEU A 124 25.84 8.42 -1.33
N PRO A 125 27.17 8.46 -1.20
CA PRO A 125 27.78 8.91 0.04
C PRO A 125 27.41 10.38 0.30
N LEU A 126 27.06 10.69 1.55
CA LEU A 126 26.87 12.07 1.99
C LEU A 126 28.00 12.43 2.95
N ARG A 127 28.75 13.48 2.62
CA ARG A 127 29.88 14.00 3.40
C ARG A 127 29.43 15.19 4.22
N LYS A 128 29.85 15.28 5.49
CA LYS A 128 29.51 16.43 6.33
C LYS A 128 30.40 17.62 5.99
N GLU A 129 29.78 18.76 5.69
CA GLU A 129 30.43 20.07 5.49
C GLU A 129 29.53 21.11 6.16
N ILE A 130 29.47 21.03 7.49
CA ILE A 130 28.45 21.74 8.28
C ILE A 130 28.72 23.24 8.29
N ASP A 131 27.73 24.00 7.85
CA ASP A 131 27.59 25.44 8.01
C ASP A 131 26.61 25.72 9.15
N TRP A 132 27.16 26.02 10.33
CA TRP A 132 26.38 26.31 11.53
C TRP A 132 25.49 27.55 11.39
N THR A 133 25.82 28.48 10.48
CA THR A 133 25.02 29.68 10.25
C THR A 133 23.63 29.35 9.71
N VAL A 134 23.43 28.16 9.11
CA VAL A 134 22.11 27.68 8.69
C VAL A 134 21.18 27.51 9.89
N GLY A 135 21.68 26.93 10.99
CA GLY A 135 20.92 26.73 12.22
C GLY A 135 20.63 28.03 12.99
N GLU A 136 21.52 29.02 12.85
CA GLU A 136 21.40 30.33 13.50
C GLU A 136 20.37 31.25 12.83
N ARG A 137 19.95 30.94 11.60
CA ARG A 137 18.88 31.68 10.92
C ARG A 137 17.61 31.65 11.77
N PRO A 138 16.98 32.81 12.07
CA PRO A 138 15.83 32.87 12.98
C PRO A 138 14.69 31.92 12.59
N GLU A 139 14.45 31.73 11.29
CA GLU A 139 13.41 30.84 10.77
C GLU A 139 13.73 29.36 11.04
N VAL A 140 14.99 28.98 10.88
CA VAL A 140 15.47 27.61 11.12
C VAL A 140 15.46 27.35 12.62
N ALA A 141 16.06 28.22 13.43
CA ALA A 141 16.05 28.10 14.89
C ALA A 141 14.63 27.95 15.45
N ARG A 142 13.68 28.75 14.95
CA ARG A 142 12.26 28.65 15.33
C ARG A 142 11.63 27.31 14.93
N TYR A 143 11.94 26.79 13.75
CA TYR A 143 11.44 25.48 13.30
C TYR A 143 11.98 24.34 14.16
N LEU A 144 13.29 24.35 14.44
CA LEU A 144 13.95 23.33 15.27
C LEU A 144 13.45 23.31 16.72
N ALA A 145 12.98 24.46 17.23
CA ALA A 145 12.43 24.59 18.57
C ALA A 145 10.97 24.13 18.72
N MET A 146 10.28 23.75 17.63
CA MET A 146 8.89 23.31 17.70
C MET A 146 8.77 21.97 18.47
N PRO A 147 7.76 21.79 19.35
CA PRO A 147 7.56 20.51 20.07
C PRO A 147 7.34 19.30 19.16
N HIS A 148 6.89 19.55 17.92
CA HIS A 148 6.63 18.52 16.91
C HIS A 148 7.81 18.29 15.96
N PHE A 149 8.94 18.96 16.18
CA PHE A 149 10.16 18.73 15.40
C PHE A 149 10.66 17.29 15.57
N SER A 150 11.16 16.71 14.47
CA SER A 150 11.76 15.36 14.42
C SER A 150 13.15 15.42 13.79
N ALA A 151 13.26 15.91 12.56
CA ALA A 151 14.54 16.02 11.86
C ALA A 151 14.52 17.15 10.82
N PHE A 152 15.69 17.74 10.58
CA PHE A 152 15.95 18.71 9.52
C PHE A 152 17.28 18.37 8.86
N ILE A 153 17.35 18.51 7.54
CA ILE A 153 18.59 18.36 6.79
C ILE A 153 18.62 19.30 5.59
N ALA A 154 19.76 19.92 5.35
CA ALA A 154 20.07 20.70 4.16
C ALA A 154 21.27 20.07 3.46
N VAL A 155 21.11 19.73 2.18
CA VAL A 155 22.17 19.13 1.36
C VAL A 155 22.42 19.93 0.09
N ARG A 156 23.66 19.90 -0.38
CA ARG A 156 24.06 20.37 -1.70
C ARG A 156 24.99 19.34 -2.32
N ASP A 157 24.59 18.78 -3.45
CA ASP A 157 25.30 17.69 -4.13
C ASP A 157 25.46 16.45 -3.22
N ASP A 158 26.67 16.16 -2.78
CA ASP A 158 27.00 15.07 -1.85
C ASP A 158 27.36 15.60 -0.45
N ARG A 159 27.10 16.89 -0.17
CA ARG A 159 27.48 17.55 1.09
C ARG A 159 26.27 17.84 1.95
N ILE A 160 26.33 17.42 3.21
CA ILE A 160 25.40 17.83 4.27
C ILE A 160 25.89 19.18 4.78
N LEU A 161 25.14 20.23 4.45
CA LEU A 161 25.41 21.61 4.90
C LEU A 161 24.89 21.84 6.31
N TYR A 162 23.80 21.19 6.69
CA TYR A 162 23.27 21.28 8.04
C TYR A 162 22.36 20.09 8.31
N GLU A 163 22.37 19.55 9.53
CA GLU A 163 21.39 18.57 9.98
C GLU A 163 21.12 18.77 11.47
N ALA A 164 19.88 18.58 11.87
CA ALA A 164 19.45 18.65 13.25
C ALA A 164 18.36 17.61 13.50
N TYR A 165 18.29 17.13 14.74
CA TYR A 165 17.46 16.00 15.14
C TYR A 165 16.85 16.30 16.50
N ALA A 166 15.60 15.87 16.70
CA ALA A 166 14.97 15.99 18.00
C ALA A 166 15.63 15.04 19.01
N PRO A 167 15.58 15.34 20.33
CA PRO A 167 16.26 14.53 21.35
C PRO A 167 15.88 13.03 21.36
N ASP A 168 14.68 12.69 20.89
CA ASP A 168 14.13 11.34 20.82
C ASP A 168 14.08 10.75 19.38
N PHE A 169 14.60 11.47 18.38
CA PHE A 169 14.56 11.07 16.97
C PHE A 169 15.93 11.17 16.29
N GLY A 170 16.72 10.08 16.31
CA GLY A 170 18.07 10.03 15.76
C GLY A 170 18.18 9.98 14.22
N PRO A 171 19.41 10.14 13.67
CA PRO A 171 19.68 10.21 12.23
C PRO A 171 19.43 8.90 11.45
N ASP A 172 19.38 7.78 12.14
CA ASP A 172 19.15 6.42 11.64
C ASP A 172 17.67 6.02 11.65
N ARG A 173 16.79 6.86 12.20
CA ARG A 173 15.37 6.57 12.31
C ARG A 173 14.61 6.96 11.04
N PRO A 174 13.80 6.06 10.46
CA PRO A 174 12.90 6.42 9.38
C PRO A 174 11.70 7.20 9.92
N HIS A 175 11.25 8.19 9.16
CA HIS A 175 10.00 8.91 9.38
C HIS A 175 9.12 8.71 8.14
N PRO A 176 7.79 8.61 8.28
CA PRO A 176 6.91 8.68 7.13
C PRO A 176 7.11 9.99 6.41
N ILE A 177 7.30 9.91 5.09
CA ILE A 177 7.40 11.07 4.23
C ILE A 177 6.02 11.50 3.71
N MET A 178 4.97 10.75 4.08
CA MET A 178 3.56 11.01 3.78
C MET A 178 3.40 11.33 2.28
N SER A 179 2.71 12.42 1.95
CA SER A 179 2.45 12.81 0.57
C SER A 179 3.69 13.21 -0.25
N ILE A 180 4.89 13.32 0.35
CA ILE A 180 6.12 13.39 -0.45
C ILE A 180 6.27 12.12 -1.30
N THR A 181 5.78 10.96 -0.84
CA THR A 181 5.81 9.71 -1.61
C THR A 181 5.09 9.84 -2.97
N LYS A 182 4.10 10.72 -3.12
CA LYS A 182 3.42 10.96 -4.40
C LYS A 182 4.36 11.46 -5.50
N THR A 183 5.50 12.07 -5.13
CA THR A 183 6.51 12.50 -6.11
C THR A 183 7.15 11.34 -6.87
N THR A 184 7.06 10.09 -6.39
CA THR A 184 7.50 8.92 -7.17
C THR A 184 6.67 8.74 -8.43
N ILE A 185 5.39 9.13 -8.39
CA ILE A 185 4.47 9.11 -9.53
C ILE A 185 5.00 10.01 -10.65
N ASN A 186 5.58 11.17 -10.34
CA ASN A 186 6.13 12.08 -11.37
C ASN A 186 7.27 11.42 -12.17
N LEU A 187 8.10 10.60 -11.50
CA LEU A 187 9.18 9.86 -12.14
C LEU A 187 8.61 8.74 -13.04
N MET A 188 7.65 7.97 -12.53
CA MET A 188 7.03 6.84 -13.22
C MET A 188 6.12 7.26 -14.38
N LEU A 189 5.16 8.16 -14.11
CA LEU A 189 4.21 8.69 -15.09
C LEU A 189 4.93 9.41 -16.23
N GLY A 190 5.94 10.22 -15.88
CA GLY A 190 6.74 10.94 -16.86
C GLY A 190 7.40 10.03 -17.89
N ARG A 191 7.96 8.90 -17.43
CA ARG A 191 8.52 7.88 -18.32
C ARG A 191 7.44 7.20 -19.16
N CYS A 192 6.32 6.81 -18.54
CA CYS A 192 5.22 6.18 -19.28
C CYS A 192 4.65 7.11 -20.38
N VAL A 193 4.60 8.42 -20.15
CA VAL A 193 4.19 9.40 -21.17
C VAL A 193 5.24 9.52 -22.27
N SER A 194 6.52 9.66 -21.91
CA SER A 194 7.62 9.74 -22.89
C SER A 194 7.72 8.48 -23.76
N ASP A 195 7.43 7.32 -23.18
CA ASP A 195 7.46 6.02 -23.86
C ASP A 195 6.17 5.76 -24.67
N GLY A 196 5.20 6.69 -24.66
CA GLY A 196 3.93 6.56 -25.38
C GLY A 196 2.95 5.54 -24.79
N LEU A 197 3.19 5.09 -23.55
CA LEU A 197 2.33 4.13 -22.84
C LEU A 197 1.10 4.81 -22.22
N ILE A 198 1.25 6.07 -21.80
CA ILE A 198 0.18 6.87 -21.22
C ILE A 198 0.02 8.18 -22.01
N ASP A 199 -1.21 8.45 -22.42
CA ASP A 199 -1.65 9.72 -22.98
C ASP A 199 -2.44 10.47 -21.90
N LEU A 200 -1.99 11.68 -21.59
CA LEU A 200 -2.54 12.48 -20.50
C LEU A 200 -3.97 12.96 -20.79
N ASP A 201 -4.35 13.07 -22.07
CA ASP A 201 -5.67 13.56 -22.47
C ASP A 201 -6.72 12.45 -22.55
N ARG A 202 -6.32 11.18 -22.40
CA ARG A 202 -7.25 10.05 -22.37
C ARG A 202 -7.97 9.93 -21.03
N PRO A 203 -9.23 9.45 -21.03
CA PRO A 203 -9.98 9.22 -19.80
C PRO A 203 -9.41 8.05 -19.00
N VAL A 204 -9.53 8.09 -17.68
CA VAL A 204 -9.00 7.04 -16.78
C VAL A 204 -9.56 5.66 -17.11
N LYS A 205 -10.83 5.55 -17.51
CA LYS A 205 -11.46 4.27 -17.88
C LYS A 205 -10.80 3.56 -19.06
N ASP A 206 -10.10 4.29 -19.94
CA ASP A 206 -9.36 3.67 -21.05
C ASP A 206 -8.19 2.81 -20.54
N TYR A 207 -7.65 3.14 -19.37
CA TYR A 207 -6.62 2.38 -18.68
C TYR A 207 -7.20 1.43 -17.64
N LEU A 208 -8.25 1.84 -16.94
CA LEU A 208 -8.87 1.08 -15.84
C LEU A 208 -10.38 0.92 -16.10
N PRO A 209 -10.81 -0.04 -16.95
CA PRO A 209 -12.24 -0.20 -17.30
C PRO A 209 -13.17 -0.45 -16.12
N GLU A 210 -12.65 -0.97 -15.01
CA GLU A 210 -13.37 -1.25 -13.77
C GLU A 210 -13.49 -0.07 -12.81
N ILE A 211 -12.91 1.11 -13.12
CA ILE A 211 -12.90 2.25 -12.20
C ILE A 211 -14.31 2.84 -12.00
N GLY A 212 -14.56 3.37 -10.81
CA GLY A 212 -15.83 4.00 -10.44
C GLY A 212 -16.13 5.29 -11.20
N THR A 213 -17.38 5.75 -11.14
CA THR A 213 -17.85 6.97 -11.82
C THR A 213 -17.13 8.23 -11.36
N GLY A 214 -16.54 8.23 -10.16
CA GLY A 214 -15.75 9.34 -9.63
C GLY A 214 -14.43 9.61 -10.35
N TYR A 215 -14.00 8.72 -11.24
CA TYR A 215 -12.80 8.91 -12.08
C TYR A 215 -12.97 8.51 -13.53
N ALA A 216 -13.93 7.65 -13.88
CA ALA A 216 -14.03 7.02 -15.20
C ALA A 216 -13.86 7.99 -16.39
N GLU A 217 -14.54 9.13 -16.35
CA GLU A 217 -14.50 10.14 -17.42
C GLU A 217 -13.45 11.24 -17.21
N ALA A 218 -12.77 11.29 -16.06
CA ALA A 218 -11.70 12.25 -15.84
C ALA A 218 -10.51 11.90 -16.72
N THR A 219 -9.80 12.90 -17.24
CA THR A 219 -8.53 12.63 -17.94
C THR A 219 -7.43 12.26 -16.96
N VAL A 220 -6.42 11.53 -17.42
CA VAL A 220 -5.22 11.25 -16.62
C VAL A 220 -4.58 12.57 -16.17
N LYS A 221 -4.55 13.58 -17.04
CA LYS A 221 -4.07 14.93 -16.73
C LYS A 221 -4.83 15.57 -15.57
N ALA A 222 -6.17 15.60 -15.62
CA ALA A 222 -6.98 16.19 -14.57
C ALA A 222 -6.76 15.48 -13.22
N THR A 223 -6.57 14.16 -13.26
CA THR A 223 -6.24 13.36 -12.07
C THR A 223 -4.87 13.74 -11.50
N ALA A 224 -3.84 13.86 -12.35
CA ALA A 224 -2.48 14.25 -11.96
C ALA A 224 -2.40 15.69 -11.41
N ASP A 225 -3.19 16.60 -11.97
CA ASP A 225 -3.29 17.99 -11.55
C ASP A 225 -4.15 18.20 -10.29
N MET A 226 -4.66 17.12 -9.67
CA MET A 226 -5.55 17.20 -8.52
C MET A 226 -6.82 18.03 -8.82
N ASN A 227 -7.37 17.85 -10.03
CA ASN A 227 -8.40 18.70 -10.60
C ASN A 227 -9.69 17.94 -10.98
N VAL A 228 -10.04 16.93 -10.19
CA VAL A 228 -11.23 16.09 -10.39
C VAL A 228 -12.23 16.37 -9.28
N ALA A 229 -13.45 16.79 -9.64
CA ALA A 229 -14.56 16.89 -8.69
C ALA A 229 -15.23 15.52 -8.55
N ASN A 230 -15.28 14.96 -7.34
CA ASN A 230 -15.95 13.69 -7.07
C ASN A 230 -16.33 13.61 -5.59
N ASP A 231 -16.98 12.53 -5.17
CA ASP A 231 -17.56 12.38 -3.84
C ASP A 231 -16.52 11.98 -2.77
N TYR A 232 -15.23 11.93 -3.13
CA TYR A 232 -14.15 11.70 -2.18
C TYR A 232 -13.79 13.01 -1.44
N THR A 233 -13.82 12.96 -0.13
CA THR A 233 -13.43 14.01 0.80
C THR A 233 -12.06 13.73 1.44
N GLU A 234 -11.25 14.81 1.56
CA GLU A 234 -9.93 14.80 2.20
C GLU A 234 -9.85 15.86 3.32
N ASP A 235 -10.75 15.75 4.29
CA ASP A 235 -10.71 16.56 5.51
C ASP A 235 -10.26 15.71 6.71
N TYR A 236 -9.05 15.97 7.23
CA TYR A 236 -8.52 15.25 8.40
C TYR A 236 -9.13 15.73 9.74
N THR A 237 -9.95 16.77 9.71
CA THR A 237 -10.69 17.29 10.87
C THR A 237 -12.11 16.71 10.96
N ASP A 238 -12.64 16.17 9.87
CA ASP A 238 -13.92 15.46 9.84
C ASP A 238 -13.70 13.94 9.95
N ALA A 239 -14.12 13.36 11.08
CA ALA A 239 -14.05 11.92 11.31
C ALA A 239 -14.80 11.06 10.27
N ASN A 240 -15.73 11.63 9.49
CA ASN A 240 -16.46 10.92 8.45
C ASN A 240 -15.90 11.12 7.05
N SER A 241 -14.76 11.80 6.93
CA SER A 241 -14.07 11.99 5.66
C SER A 241 -13.60 10.66 5.05
N THR A 242 -13.76 10.51 3.74
CA THR A 242 -13.45 9.26 3.03
C THR A 242 -11.95 8.93 3.02
N VAL A 243 -11.08 9.89 3.34
CA VAL A 243 -9.64 9.63 3.53
C VAL A 243 -9.38 8.56 4.59
N PHE A 244 -10.23 8.50 5.60
CA PHE A 244 -10.15 7.49 6.64
C PHE A 244 -10.53 6.11 6.09
N ASP A 245 -11.53 6.00 5.23
CA ASP A 245 -11.85 4.72 4.59
C ASP A 245 -10.70 4.25 3.68
N LEU A 246 -10.04 5.18 2.98
CA LEU A 246 -8.79 4.89 2.27
C LEU A 246 -7.67 4.42 3.22
N GLU A 247 -7.49 5.01 4.40
CA GLU A 247 -6.52 4.53 5.40
C GLU A 247 -6.78 3.06 5.80
N ALA A 248 -8.05 2.66 5.90
CA ALA A 248 -8.39 1.27 6.19
C ALA A 248 -8.03 0.35 5.00
N ALA A 249 -8.35 0.76 3.78
CA ALA A 249 -8.00 0.02 2.55
C ALA A 249 -6.48 -0.11 2.35
N LEU A 250 -5.71 0.91 2.73
CA LEU A 250 -4.24 0.91 2.72
C LEU A 250 -3.61 0.10 3.87
N GLY A 251 -4.42 -0.43 4.80
CA GLY A 251 -3.92 -1.20 5.95
C GLY A 251 -3.29 -0.35 7.08
N TRP A 252 -3.58 0.95 7.15
CA TRP A 252 -3.06 1.85 8.19
C TRP A 252 -3.82 1.76 9.50
N ARG A 253 -5.00 1.18 9.45
CA ARG A 253 -5.89 0.96 10.57
C ARG A 253 -6.76 -0.25 10.32
N LEU A 254 -7.40 -0.76 11.36
CA LEU A 254 -8.40 -1.81 11.18
C LEU A 254 -9.68 -1.22 10.55
N PRO A 255 -10.39 -1.98 9.71
CA PRO A 255 -11.76 -1.65 9.33
C PRO A 255 -12.64 -1.48 10.57
N ARG A 256 -13.74 -0.74 10.45
CA ARG A 256 -14.73 -0.64 11.53
C ARG A 256 -15.30 -2.02 11.83
N GLU A 257 -15.74 -2.23 13.06
CA GLU A 257 -16.30 -3.51 13.49
C GLU A 257 -17.43 -3.96 12.55
N GLY A 258 -17.38 -5.21 12.10
CA GLY A 258 -18.32 -5.79 11.15
C GLY A 258 -18.10 -5.43 9.67
N GLN A 259 -17.19 -4.51 9.35
CA GLN A 259 -16.80 -4.22 7.97
C GLN A 259 -15.72 -5.17 7.47
N LYS A 260 -15.81 -5.55 6.19
CA LYS A 260 -14.77 -6.31 5.52
C LYS A 260 -13.59 -5.38 5.24
N GLU A 261 -12.39 -5.93 5.33
CA GLU A 261 -11.20 -5.25 4.84
C GLU A 261 -11.21 -5.15 3.32
N GLU A 262 -11.17 -3.92 2.82
CA GLU A 262 -11.07 -3.60 1.39
C GLU A 262 -9.60 -3.57 0.94
N THR A 263 -9.41 -3.58 -0.38
CA THR A 263 -8.10 -3.32 -1.02
C THR A 263 -8.09 -1.91 -1.56
N THR A 264 -6.90 -1.38 -1.86
CA THR A 264 -6.79 -0.03 -2.46
C THR A 264 -7.62 0.05 -3.74
N HIS A 265 -7.52 -0.96 -4.60
CA HIS A 265 -8.26 -1.00 -5.86
C HIS A 265 -9.78 -1.09 -5.66
N SER A 266 -10.26 -1.95 -4.75
CA SER A 266 -11.71 -2.05 -4.51
C SER A 266 -12.29 -0.74 -3.96
N PHE A 267 -11.56 -0.07 -3.08
CA PHE A 267 -11.94 1.24 -2.55
C PHE A 267 -12.03 2.28 -3.68
N LEU A 268 -11.04 2.35 -4.56
CA LEU A 268 -11.03 3.30 -5.69
C LEU A 268 -12.20 3.07 -6.66
N CYS A 269 -12.56 1.81 -6.94
CA CYS A 269 -13.74 1.48 -7.74
C CYS A 269 -15.06 1.94 -7.10
N GLY A 270 -15.10 2.07 -5.77
CA GLY A 270 -16.26 2.54 -5.02
C GLY A 270 -16.48 4.05 -5.06
N ILE A 271 -15.49 4.84 -5.50
CA ILE A 271 -15.60 6.31 -5.52
C ILE A 271 -16.56 6.74 -6.64
N THR A 272 -17.58 7.50 -6.26
CA THR A 272 -18.61 8.01 -7.17
C THR A 272 -18.39 9.47 -7.55
N GLY A 273 -19.02 9.87 -8.65
CA GLY A 273 -19.09 11.25 -9.11
C GLY A 273 -20.03 11.35 -10.31
N SER A 274 -20.78 12.45 -10.40
CA SER A 274 -21.74 12.69 -11.48
C SER A 274 -21.26 13.75 -12.47
N ASP A 275 -20.55 14.76 -12.00
CA ASP A 275 -19.88 15.78 -12.81
C ASP A 275 -18.45 15.98 -12.29
N LEU A 276 -17.49 15.54 -13.10
CA LEU A 276 -16.08 15.53 -12.72
C LEU A 276 -15.38 16.88 -12.92
N THR A 277 -16.10 17.86 -13.44
CA THR A 277 -15.57 19.19 -13.76
C THR A 277 -15.35 20.01 -12.50
N ASN A 278 -14.10 20.34 -12.21
CA ASN A 278 -13.78 21.30 -11.17
C ASN A 278 -14.08 22.74 -11.62
N ARG A 279 -14.98 23.42 -10.89
CA ARG A 279 -15.36 24.83 -11.13
C ARG A 279 -14.98 25.76 -9.98
N SER A 280 -14.26 25.27 -8.96
CA SER A 280 -13.90 26.08 -7.80
C SER A 280 -12.84 27.14 -8.11
N GLY A 281 -12.06 26.94 -9.18
CA GLY A 281 -10.87 27.74 -9.48
C GLY A 281 -9.64 27.35 -8.64
N GLU A 282 -9.78 26.38 -7.74
CA GLU A 282 -8.76 25.92 -6.80
C GLU A 282 -8.43 24.44 -7.03
N VAL A 283 -7.26 24.00 -6.61
CA VAL A 283 -6.88 22.57 -6.64
C VAL A 283 -7.71 21.78 -5.62
N LEU A 284 -8.26 20.64 -6.03
CA LEU A 284 -9.01 19.72 -5.16
C LEU A 284 -8.11 18.55 -4.76
N TYR A 285 -7.26 18.78 -3.77
CA TYR A 285 -6.29 17.78 -3.30
C TYR A 285 -6.98 16.51 -2.79
N LYS A 286 -6.60 15.35 -3.34
CA LYS A 286 -7.11 14.02 -2.98
C LYS A 286 -6.01 12.95 -3.05
N SER A 287 -5.84 12.17 -2.00
CA SER A 287 -4.90 11.05 -1.97
C SER A 287 -5.33 9.94 -2.93
N ALA A 288 -6.65 9.74 -3.11
CA ALA A 288 -7.19 8.78 -4.07
C ALA A 288 -6.70 9.01 -5.52
N ASN A 289 -6.52 10.27 -5.97
CA ASN A 289 -5.95 10.56 -7.29
C ASN A 289 -4.58 9.91 -7.50
N SER A 290 -3.75 9.90 -6.46
CA SER A 290 -2.40 9.33 -6.53
C SER A 290 -2.43 7.81 -6.63
N GLU A 291 -3.36 7.16 -5.94
CA GLU A 291 -3.55 5.71 -6.02
C GLU A 291 -4.11 5.31 -7.40
N VAL A 292 -5.04 6.09 -7.97
CA VAL A 292 -5.49 5.90 -9.36
C VAL A 292 -4.32 5.99 -10.34
N LEU A 293 -3.45 7.00 -10.22
CA LEU A 293 -2.31 7.16 -11.13
C LEU A 293 -1.30 6.02 -11.01
N ARG A 294 -1.03 5.53 -9.80
CA ARG A 294 -0.19 4.34 -9.59
C ARG A 294 -0.79 3.12 -10.29
N TRP A 295 -2.09 2.92 -10.18
CA TRP A 295 -2.76 1.79 -10.83
C TRP A 295 -2.73 1.90 -12.36
N ILE A 296 -2.94 3.10 -12.91
CA ILE A 296 -2.78 3.36 -14.35
C ILE A 296 -1.35 3.03 -14.81
N ILE A 297 -0.33 3.46 -14.07
CA ILE A 297 1.08 3.19 -14.38
C ILE A 297 1.35 1.69 -14.39
N GLU A 298 0.89 0.96 -13.39
CA GLU A 298 1.03 -0.49 -13.33
C GLU A 298 0.37 -1.17 -14.53
N ARG A 299 -0.88 -0.80 -14.84
CA ARG A 299 -1.64 -1.39 -15.96
C ARG A 299 -1.02 -1.07 -17.32
N ALA A 300 -0.70 0.19 -17.57
CA ALA A 300 -0.20 0.66 -18.87
C ALA A 300 1.23 0.16 -19.14
N SER A 301 2.06 0.05 -18.11
CA SER A 301 3.42 -0.46 -18.26
C SER A 301 3.53 -1.98 -18.23
N GLY A 302 2.52 -2.69 -17.69
CA GLY A 302 2.58 -4.13 -17.45
C GLY A 302 3.63 -4.53 -16.40
N ARG A 303 4.10 -3.59 -15.59
CA ARG A 303 5.15 -3.78 -14.60
C ARG A 303 4.60 -3.53 -13.20
N PRO A 304 4.92 -4.39 -12.21
CA PRO A 304 4.49 -4.14 -10.84
C PRO A 304 5.12 -2.86 -10.29
N LEU A 305 4.39 -2.11 -9.49
CA LEU A 305 4.90 -0.86 -8.86
C LEU A 305 6.19 -1.07 -8.06
N ARG A 306 6.38 -2.26 -7.50
CA ARG A 306 7.60 -2.67 -6.80
C ARG A 306 8.85 -2.48 -7.66
N ASP A 307 8.80 -2.84 -8.94
CA ASP A 307 9.98 -2.78 -9.82
C ASP A 307 10.37 -1.33 -10.14
N TRP A 308 9.37 -0.46 -10.32
CA TRP A 308 9.58 0.97 -10.43
C TRP A 308 10.23 1.57 -9.18
N LEU A 309 9.77 1.16 -8.00
CA LEU A 309 10.34 1.59 -6.73
C LEU A 309 11.78 1.11 -6.54
N ILE A 310 12.12 -0.12 -6.95
CA ILE A 310 13.50 -0.62 -6.93
C ILE A 310 14.39 0.30 -7.77
N GLU A 311 14.00 0.62 -9.01
CA GLU A 311 14.79 1.51 -9.85
C GLU A 311 15.03 2.88 -9.19
N ILE A 312 13.99 3.46 -8.57
CA ILE A 312 14.08 4.74 -7.86
C ILE A 312 15.03 4.65 -6.66
N VAL A 313 14.91 3.59 -5.85
CA VAL A 313 15.76 3.37 -4.67
C VAL A 313 17.22 3.20 -5.08
N GLU A 314 17.48 2.40 -6.11
CA GLU A 314 18.82 2.17 -6.65
C GLU A 314 19.41 3.44 -7.28
N ALA A 315 18.60 4.23 -7.99
CA ALA A 315 19.03 5.48 -8.60
C ALA A 315 19.30 6.57 -7.56
N ALA A 316 18.47 6.68 -6.51
CA ALA A 316 18.70 7.60 -5.40
C ALA A 316 19.96 7.25 -4.60
N GLY A 317 20.36 5.98 -4.60
CA GLY A 317 21.48 5.49 -3.79
C GLY A 317 21.18 5.54 -2.30
N ILE A 318 19.95 5.16 -1.92
CA ILE A 318 19.48 5.09 -0.52
C ILE A 318 20.42 4.20 0.31
N GLU A 319 20.84 4.69 1.48
CA GLU A 319 21.78 3.99 2.37
C GLU A 319 21.06 3.06 3.34
N GLY A 320 20.00 3.55 3.96
CA GLY A 320 19.12 2.78 4.82
C GLY A 320 18.18 1.88 4.03
N CYS A 321 17.02 1.62 4.60
CA CYS A 321 15.96 0.91 3.93
C CYS A 321 14.86 1.88 3.49
N PHE A 322 14.42 1.75 2.25
CA PHE A 322 13.18 2.36 1.78
C PHE A 322 12.04 1.44 2.20
N HIS A 323 11.41 1.76 3.33
CA HIS A 323 10.20 1.07 3.75
C HIS A 323 9.00 1.69 3.04
N ILE A 324 8.03 0.88 2.67
CA ILE A 324 6.76 1.34 2.12
C ILE A 324 5.63 0.49 2.67
N ALA A 325 4.59 1.15 3.17
CA ALA A 325 3.35 0.51 3.59
C ALA A 325 2.64 -0.02 2.35
N CYS A 326 1.92 -1.12 2.48
CA CYS A 326 1.11 -1.68 1.43
C CYS A 326 -0.30 -1.97 1.94
N ASP A 327 -1.23 -2.18 1.02
CA ASP A 327 -2.46 -2.89 1.36
C ASP A 327 -2.23 -4.41 1.47
N ARG A 328 -3.32 -5.14 1.73
CA ARG A 328 -3.30 -6.60 1.90
C ARG A 328 -2.93 -7.40 0.65
N GLU A 329 -2.98 -6.79 -0.54
CA GLU A 329 -2.57 -7.40 -1.81
C GLU A 329 -1.13 -7.02 -2.18
N GLY A 330 -0.50 -6.16 -1.38
CA GLY A 330 0.88 -5.72 -1.58
C GLY A 330 1.01 -4.47 -2.44
N VAL A 331 -0.08 -3.74 -2.73
CA VAL A 331 -0.06 -2.49 -3.49
C VAL A 331 0.69 -1.42 -2.69
N PRO A 332 1.81 -0.86 -3.18
CA PRO A 332 2.62 0.10 -2.42
C PRO A 332 1.94 1.46 -2.23
N GLY A 333 1.98 1.98 -1.00
CA GLY A 333 1.38 3.23 -0.55
C GLY A 333 2.40 4.32 -0.14
N SER A 334 2.46 4.63 1.16
CA SER A 334 3.34 5.67 1.72
C SER A 334 4.69 5.11 2.16
N ALA A 335 5.75 5.88 1.90
CA ALA A 335 7.12 5.50 2.20
C ALA A 335 7.64 6.09 3.50
N PHE A 336 8.68 5.47 4.05
CA PHE A 336 9.39 5.89 5.25
C PHE A 336 10.88 5.90 4.98
N LEU A 337 11.54 7.01 5.32
CA LEU A 337 12.96 7.22 5.08
C LEU A 337 13.60 7.96 6.24
N THR A 338 14.89 7.73 6.46
CA THR A 338 15.69 8.62 7.30
C THR A 338 15.75 10.01 6.65
N ALA A 339 16.04 11.05 7.43
CA ALA A 339 16.21 12.40 6.87
C ALA A 339 17.27 12.44 5.76
N ARG A 340 18.38 11.71 5.95
CA ARG A 340 19.46 11.61 4.96
C ARG A 340 19.03 10.89 3.69
N ASP A 341 18.28 9.80 3.82
CA ASP A 341 17.78 9.07 2.66
C ASP A 341 16.67 9.82 1.91
N LEU A 342 15.85 10.59 2.63
CA LEU A 342 14.94 11.54 2.00
C LEU A 342 15.71 12.61 1.22
N ALA A 343 16.85 13.08 1.73
CA ALA A 343 17.72 14.02 1.01
C ALA A 343 18.32 13.38 -0.27
N ARG A 344 18.77 12.12 -0.21
CA ARG A 344 19.23 11.36 -1.39
C ARG A 344 18.14 11.20 -2.44
N TYR A 345 16.93 10.85 -2.01
CA TYR A 345 15.76 10.80 -2.86
C TYR A 345 15.46 12.17 -3.50
N GLY A 346 15.47 13.24 -2.70
CA GLY A 346 15.26 14.61 -3.18
C GLY A 346 16.29 15.05 -4.22
N LEU A 347 17.54 14.62 -4.09
CA LEU A 347 18.60 14.92 -5.07
C LEU A 347 18.34 14.31 -6.45
N LEU A 348 17.51 13.26 -6.59
CA LEU A 348 17.07 12.79 -7.91
C LEU A 348 16.35 13.91 -8.67
N PHE A 349 15.50 14.68 -8.00
CA PHE A 349 14.78 15.80 -8.64
C PHE A 349 15.70 16.97 -8.93
N ALA A 350 16.63 17.28 -8.02
CA ALA A 350 17.66 18.31 -8.26
C ALA A 350 18.54 17.96 -9.48
N ARG A 351 18.76 16.66 -9.73
CA ARG A 351 19.51 16.12 -10.87
C ARG A 351 18.62 15.75 -12.06
N LYS A 352 17.37 16.24 -12.11
CA LYS A 352 16.43 16.03 -13.23
C LYS A 352 16.24 14.54 -13.59
N GLY A 353 16.15 13.69 -12.57
CA GLY A 353 15.95 12.24 -12.71
C GLY A 353 17.24 11.44 -12.95
N GLU A 354 18.42 12.06 -12.92
CA GLU A 354 19.71 11.38 -13.01
C GLU A 354 20.18 10.87 -11.63
N GLY A 355 20.23 9.56 -11.50
CA GLY A 355 20.68 8.85 -10.31
C GLY A 355 22.14 8.41 -10.37
N ILE A 356 22.58 7.75 -9.30
CA ILE A 356 23.94 7.22 -9.21
C ILE A 356 24.21 6.16 -10.28
N GLY A 357 25.47 6.07 -10.71
CA GLY A 357 25.88 5.10 -11.73
C GLY A 357 25.24 5.31 -13.10
N GLY A 358 24.74 6.52 -13.40
CA GLY A 358 24.09 6.86 -14.66
C GLY A 358 22.66 6.32 -14.80
N ARG A 359 22.06 5.81 -13.73
CA ARG A 359 20.68 5.31 -13.74
C ARG A 359 19.71 6.48 -13.92
N ARG A 360 18.95 6.48 -15.00
CA ARG A 360 17.93 7.50 -15.27
C ARG A 360 16.55 6.97 -14.88
N VAL A 361 15.88 7.67 -13.96
CA VAL A 361 14.54 7.31 -13.46
C VAL A 361 13.48 8.38 -13.73
N GLY A 362 13.88 9.55 -14.21
CA GLY A 362 12.97 10.58 -14.72
C GLY A 362 13.30 10.96 -16.16
N ASP A 363 12.35 11.58 -16.85
CA ASP A 363 12.60 12.27 -18.10
C ASP A 363 12.82 13.78 -17.84
N ALA A 364 13.61 14.46 -18.66
CA ALA A 364 13.91 15.88 -18.51
C ALA A 364 12.65 16.76 -18.62
N ALA A 365 11.61 16.28 -19.33
CA ALA A 365 10.32 16.96 -19.44
C ALA A 365 9.42 16.76 -18.19
N SER A 366 9.49 15.60 -17.53
CA SER A 366 8.66 15.26 -16.35
C SER A 366 9.29 15.64 -15.01
N SER A 367 10.62 15.70 -14.96
CA SER A 367 11.39 16.22 -13.82
C SER A 367 11.43 17.75 -13.79
N ASN A 368 10.71 18.40 -14.70
CA ASN A 368 10.66 19.85 -14.81
C ASN A 368 9.96 20.42 -13.58
N THR A 369 10.76 20.74 -12.57
CA THR A 369 10.38 21.44 -11.34
C THR A 369 9.52 22.65 -11.64
N ARG A 370 9.66 23.25 -12.83
CA ARG A 370 8.82 24.33 -13.36
C ARG A 370 7.32 24.04 -13.35
N ALA A 371 6.87 22.83 -13.69
CA ALA A 371 5.44 22.47 -13.69
C ALA A 371 4.89 22.34 -12.26
N VAL A 372 5.66 21.70 -11.37
CA VAL A 372 5.32 21.60 -9.93
C VAL A 372 5.33 22.99 -9.28
N ILE A 373 6.33 23.82 -9.58
CA ILE A 373 6.44 25.20 -9.14
C ILE A 373 5.27 26.04 -9.69
N GLN A 374 4.90 25.86 -10.95
CA GLN A 374 3.73 26.49 -11.58
C GLN A 374 2.39 25.98 -11.06
N ALA A 375 2.34 24.86 -10.33
CA ALA A 375 1.14 24.40 -9.65
C ALA A 375 1.05 24.93 -8.21
N LEU A 376 2.16 25.39 -7.61
CA LEU A 376 2.13 25.95 -6.26
C LEU A 376 1.31 27.26 -6.22
N PRO A 377 0.55 27.52 -5.14
CA PRO A 377 -0.15 28.80 -4.94
C PRO A 377 0.86 29.95 -4.82
N GLY A 378 0.44 31.16 -5.21
CA GLY A 378 1.33 32.27 -5.61
C GLY A 378 2.56 32.52 -4.73
N ARG A 379 2.44 32.48 -3.40
CA ARG A 379 3.57 32.73 -2.50
C ARG A 379 4.58 31.56 -2.46
N SER A 380 4.09 30.33 -2.46
CA SER A 380 4.92 29.12 -2.52
C SER A 380 5.56 28.95 -3.90
N ARG A 381 4.85 29.34 -4.98
CA ARG A 381 5.40 29.42 -6.33
C ARG A 381 6.54 30.42 -6.41
N ALA A 382 6.36 31.63 -5.90
CA ALA A 382 7.39 32.67 -5.92
C ALA A 382 8.66 32.24 -5.16
N ILE A 383 8.51 31.62 -3.98
CA ILE A 383 9.64 31.09 -3.21
C ILE A 383 10.35 29.97 -3.97
N ALA A 384 9.60 29.02 -4.53
CA ALA A 384 10.19 27.91 -5.25
C ALA A 384 10.83 28.34 -6.60
N GLN A 385 10.32 29.40 -7.23
CA GLN A 385 10.94 30.04 -8.40
C GLN A 385 12.26 30.74 -8.05
N ASP A 386 12.31 31.49 -6.94
CA ASP A 386 13.55 32.14 -6.48
C ASP A 386 14.61 31.10 -6.07
N ILE A 387 14.21 29.99 -5.43
CA ILE A 387 15.10 28.88 -5.11
C ILE A 387 15.62 28.19 -6.39
N ALA A 388 14.78 27.99 -7.40
CA ALA A 388 15.17 27.34 -8.65
C ALA A 388 16.02 28.23 -9.58
N ALA A 389 15.99 29.55 -9.39
CA ALA A 389 16.74 30.52 -10.17
C ALA A 389 18.17 30.78 -9.64
N ARG A 390 18.48 30.31 -8.43
CA ARG A 390 19.78 30.42 -7.76
C ARG A 390 20.47 29.07 -7.74
#